data_AF-V8NI32-F1
#
_entry.id   AF-V8NI32-F1
#
_cell.length_a   1.000
_cell.length_b   1.000
_cell.length_c   1.000
_cell.angle_alpha   90.00
_cell.angle_beta   90.00
_cell.angle_gamma   90.00
#
_symmetry.space_group_name_H-M   'P 1'
#
loop_
_entity.id
_entity.type
_entity.pdbx_description
1 polymer ?
#
loop_
_entity_poly.entity_id
_entity_poly.type
_entity_poly.pdbx_seq_one_letter_code
_entity_poly.pdbx_strand_id
1 'polypeptide(L)'
;MKTELLVQMDGLARSDDLVFVLAASNLPWELDYAMLRRLEKRILVDLPNQEARQAMIQHWLPPVSNSGGVELRTELDYTLLSQAFQFLIGDLLSSDSGNLPVIHLDTVTTEDFLDVISHTKPSAKNLSQRYVDWQREFESV
;
A
#
# COMPACT_ATOMS: atom_id res chain seq x y z
N MET A 1 -18.21 -20.85 -13.83
CA MET A 1 -18.14 -19.78 -12.81
C MET A 1 -18.15 -18.37 -13.41
N LYS A 2 -17.29 -18.05 -14.40
CA LYS A 2 -17.22 -16.70 -15.00
C LYS A 2 -18.55 -16.21 -15.64
N THR A 3 -19.29 -17.08 -16.31
CA THR A 3 -20.58 -16.73 -16.94
C THR A 3 -21.66 -16.41 -15.93
N GLU A 4 -21.72 -17.14 -14.81
CA GLU A 4 -22.74 -16.93 -13.77
C GLU A 4 -22.54 -15.57 -13.10
N LEU A 5 -21.29 -15.21 -12.77
CA LEU A 5 -20.97 -13.90 -12.19
C LEU A 5 -21.41 -12.75 -13.10
N LEU A 6 -21.15 -12.86 -14.42
CA LEU A 6 -21.57 -11.85 -15.40
C LEU A 6 -23.10 -11.70 -15.46
N VAL A 7 -23.83 -12.82 -15.43
CA VAL A 7 -25.30 -12.83 -15.44
C VAL A 7 -25.86 -12.18 -14.18
N GLN A 8 -25.28 -12.47 -13.01
CA GLN A 8 -25.71 -11.85 -11.76
C GLN A 8 -25.44 -10.34 -11.75
N MET A 9 -24.28 -9.90 -12.25
CA MET A 9 -23.98 -8.46 -12.39
C MET A 9 -24.94 -7.74 -13.34
N ASP A 10 -25.35 -8.38 -14.43
CA ASP A 10 -26.38 -7.82 -15.33
C ASP A 10 -27.75 -7.77 -14.65
N GLY A 11 -28.03 -8.71 -13.73
CA GLY A 11 -29.23 -8.72 -12.90
C GLY A 11 -29.29 -7.54 -11.94
N LEU A 12 -28.15 -7.17 -11.33
CA LEU A 12 -28.04 -6.02 -10.43
C LEU A 12 -28.31 -4.68 -11.12
N ALA A 13 -27.93 -4.54 -12.40
CA ALA A 13 -28.21 -3.33 -13.17
C ALA A 13 -29.70 -3.15 -13.52
N ARG A 14 -30.52 -4.21 -13.33
CA ARG A 14 -31.95 -4.23 -13.67
C ARG A 14 -32.85 -4.26 -12.44
N SER A 15 -32.30 -4.47 -11.25
CA SER A 15 -33.05 -4.44 -9.99
C SER A 15 -33.23 -3.00 -9.50
N ASP A 16 -34.33 -2.75 -8.78
CA ASP A 16 -34.54 -1.50 -8.04
C ASP A 16 -33.62 -1.40 -6.79
N ASP A 17 -32.92 -2.48 -6.45
CA ASP A 17 -31.95 -2.53 -5.36
C ASP A 17 -30.67 -1.75 -5.72
N LEU A 18 -30.26 -0.83 -4.84
CA LEU A 18 -29.01 -0.08 -5.00
C LEU A 18 -27.82 -0.93 -4.53
N VAL A 19 -27.24 -1.69 -5.45
CA VAL A 19 -26.06 -2.52 -5.19
C VAL A 19 -24.81 -1.91 -5.83
N PHE A 20 -23.78 -1.66 -5.02
CA PHE A 20 -22.48 -1.19 -5.49
C PHE A 20 -21.45 -2.32 -5.47
N VAL A 21 -20.81 -2.58 -6.61
CA VAL A 21 -19.77 -3.61 -6.74
C VAL A 21 -18.39 -2.95 -6.76
N LEU A 22 -17.60 -3.21 -5.73
CA LEU A 22 -16.19 -2.82 -5.65
C LEU A 22 -15.29 -4.02 -5.96
N ALA A 23 -14.41 -3.87 -6.95
CA ALA A 23 -13.41 -4.87 -7.29
C ALA A 23 -12.00 -4.27 -7.19
N ALA A 24 -11.05 -5.07 -6.71
CA ALA A 24 -9.63 -4.71 -6.65
C ALA A 24 -8.79 -5.81 -7.32
N SER A 25 -7.82 -5.42 -8.14
CA SER A 25 -6.92 -6.36 -8.82
C SER A 25 -5.54 -5.76 -9.00
N ASN A 26 -4.52 -6.58 -8.76
CA ASN A 26 -3.12 -6.26 -9.07
C ASN A 26 -2.71 -6.78 -10.48
N LEU A 27 -3.62 -7.42 -11.23
CA LEU A 27 -3.38 -7.96 -12.57
C LEU A 27 -4.52 -7.53 -13.52
N PRO A 28 -4.74 -6.22 -13.74
CA PRO A 28 -5.92 -5.74 -14.45
C PRO A 28 -5.96 -6.13 -15.94
N TRP A 29 -4.81 -6.43 -16.54
CA TRP A 29 -4.69 -6.94 -17.92
C TRP A 29 -5.16 -8.40 -18.10
N GLU A 30 -5.36 -9.16 -17.03
CA GLU A 30 -5.93 -10.51 -17.11
C GLU A 30 -7.47 -10.51 -17.12
N LEU A 31 -8.08 -9.34 -16.89
CA LEU A 31 -9.53 -9.17 -16.98
C LEU A 31 -9.96 -9.19 -18.44
N ASP A 32 -11.04 -9.90 -18.73
CA ASP A 32 -11.60 -9.89 -20.07
C ASP A 32 -12.46 -8.67 -20.34
N TYR A 33 -12.68 -8.38 -21.63
CA TYR A 33 -13.52 -7.26 -22.04
C TYR A 33 -14.96 -7.32 -21.50
N ALA A 34 -15.50 -8.51 -21.21
CA ALA A 34 -16.85 -8.66 -20.66
C ALA A 34 -16.94 -8.14 -19.21
N MET A 35 -15.94 -8.43 -18.37
CA MET A 35 -15.81 -7.86 -17.03
C MET A 35 -15.51 -6.37 -17.07
N LEU A 36 -14.58 -5.93 -17.93
CA LEU A 36 -14.22 -4.51 -18.05
C LEU A 36 -15.41 -3.62 -18.42
N ARG A 37 -16.34 -4.12 -19.24
CA ARG A 37 -17.58 -3.39 -19.59
C ARG A 37 -18.55 -3.20 -18.43
N ARG A 38 -18.53 -4.06 -17.42
CA ARG A 38 -19.42 -4.01 -16.25
C ARG A 38 -18.81 -3.29 -15.05
N LEU A 39 -17.48 -3.14 -15.04
CA LEU A 39 -16.75 -2.31 -14.08
C LEU A 39 -16.56 -0.92 -14.66
N GLU A 40 -17.64 -0.13 -14.67
CA GLU A 40 -17.75 1.15 -15.40
C GLU A 40 -16.70 2.19 -14.98
N LYS A 41 -16.44 2.28 -13.67
CA LYS A 41 -15.45 3.18 -13.07
C LYS A 41 -14.20 2.40 -12.65
N ARG A 42 -13.05 2.81 -13.16
CA ARG A 42 -11.73 2.20 -12.92
C ARG A 42 -10.77 3.29 -12.46
N ILE A 43 -10.16 3.09 -11.30
CA ILE A 43 -9.27 4.06 -10.65
C ILE A 43 -7.90 3.39 -10.49
N LEU A 44 -6.84 3.99 -11.03
CA LEU A 44 -5.48 3.57 -10.70
C LEU A 44 -5.15 4.06 -9.29
N VAL A 45 -4.84 3.13 -8.40
CA VAL A 45 -4.24 3.44 -7.10
C VAL A 45 -2.72 3.41 -7.28
N ASP A 46 -2.14 4.58 -7.51
CA ASP A 46 -0.70 4.72 -7.72
C ASP A 46 0.09 4.64 -6.39
N LEU A 47 1.41 4.55 -6.51
CA LEU A 47 2.32 4.60 -5.37
C LEU A 47 2.18 5.93 -4.61
N PRO A 48 2.30 5.92 -3.28
CA PRO A 48 2.17 7.13 -2.48
C PRO A 48 3.29 8.12 -2.83
N ASN A 49 2.90 9.37 -3.08
CA ASN A 49 3.83 10.49 -3.22
C ASN A 49 4.49 10.83 -1.87
N GLN A 50 5.39 11.81 -1.87
CA GLN A 50 6.14 12.16 -0.66
C GLN A 50 5.21 12.61 0.48
N GLU A 51 4.22 13.46 0.19
CA GLU A 51 3.28 13.95 1.21
C GLU A 51 2.45 12.80 1.80
N ALA A 52 1.97 11.88 0.95
CA ALA A 52 1.22 10.71 1.39
C ALA A 52 2.09 9.78 2.25
N ARG A 53 3.35 9.52 1.87
CA ARG A 53 4.28 8.73 2.69
C ARG A 53 4.54 9.39 4.04
N GLN A 54 4.74 10.71 4.06
CA GLN A 54 4.91 11.45 5.30
C GLN A 54 3.69 11.32 6.21
N ALA A 55 2.48 11.52 5.67
CA ALA A 55 1.24 11.38 6.41
C ALA A 55 1.02 9.95 6.93
N MET A 56 1.38 8.92 6.15
CA MET A 56 1.35 7.53 6.58
C MET A 56 2.28 7.28 7.78
N ILE A 57 3.54 7.73 7.70
CA ILE A 57 4.51 7.56 8.79
C ILE A 57 4.02 8.29 10.04
N GLN A 58 3.54 9.53 9.91
CA GLN A 58 2.99 10.30 11.03
C GLN A 58 1.76 9.64 11.67
N HIS A 59 0.89 9.04 10.86
CA HIS A 59 -0.31 8.37 11.34
C HIS A 59 0.01 7.11 12.14
N TRP A 60 0.94 6.28 11.64
CA TRP A 60 1.29 5.00 12.27
C TRP A 60 2.32 5.13 13.38
N LEU A 61 3.16 6.17 13.33
CA LEU A 61 4.25 6.38 14.27
C LEU A 61 4.26 7.83 14.79
N PRO A 62 3.16 8.29 15.42
CA PRO A 62 3.15 9.60 16.05
C PRO A 62 4.17 9.65 17.21
N PRO A 63 4.54 10.86 17.70
CA PRO A 63 5.58 11.01 18.73
C PRO A 63 5.35 10.17 19.99
N VAL A 64 4.09 9.92 20.34
CA VAL A 64 3.70 8.98 21.39
C VAL A 64 2.52 8.17 20.88
N SER A 65 2.61 6.84 20.95
CA SER A 65 1.52 5.93 20.66
C SER A 65 1.35 4.93 21.80
N ASN A 66 0.10 4.63 22.13
CA ASN A 66 -0.26 3.71 23.21
C ASN A 66 -1.15 2.62 22.62
N SER A 67 -0.59 1.43 22.42
CA SER A 67 -1.33 0.28 21.86
C SER A 67 -1.10 -0.95 22.73
N GLY A 68 -2.18 -1.60 23.16
CA GLY A 68 -2.11 -2.84 23.95
C GLY A 68 -1.41 -2.72 25.30
N GLY A 69 -1.35 -1.51 25.89
CA GLY A 69 -0.64 -1.26 27.16
C GLY A 69 0.87 -1.02 27.00
N VAL A 70 1.36 -0.91 25.77
CA VAL A 70 2.75 -0.55 25.45
C VAL A 70 2.78 0.90 24.96
N GLU A 71 3.60 1.74 25.60
CA GLU A 71 3.91 3.09 25.15
C GLU A 71 5.13 3.04 24.23
N LEU A 72 4.96 3.53 23.01
CA LEU A 72 6.03 3.73 22.05
C LEU A 72 6.25 5.23 21.85
N ARG A 73 7.49 5.68 22.06
CA ARG A 73 7.92 7.05 21.81
C ARG A 73 8.73 7.12 20.53
N THR A 74 8.52 8.15 19.74
CA THR A 74 9.24 8.35 18.48
C THR A 74 9.77 9.79 18.37
N GLU A 75 10.99 9.93 17.86
CA GLU A 75 11.63 11.19 17.53
C GLU A 75 12.04 11.15 16.06
N LEU A 76 11.07 11.47 15.18
CA LEU A 76 11.19 11.26 13.74
C LEU A 76 11.17 12.58 12.95
N ASP A 77 12.17 12.78 12.09
CA ASP A 77 12.08 13.68 10.94
C ASP A 77 11.25 13.01 9.83
N TYR A 78 9.95 13.26 9.85
CA TYR A 78 9.01 12.71 8.87
C TYR A 78 9.31 13.14 7.43
N THR A 79 9.90 14.34 7.25
CA THR A 79 10.26 14.84 5.92
C THR A 79 11.42 14.02 5.36
N LEU A 80 12.48 13.85 6.14
CA LEU A 80 13.64 13.05 5.77
C LEU A 80 13.24 11.60 5.49
N LEU A 81 12.42 11.01 6.36
CA LEU A 81 11.95 9.63 6.17
C LEU A 81 11.13 9.48 4.89
N SER A 82 10.19 10.40 4.63
CA SER A 82 9.38 10.35 3.40
C SER A 82 10.24 10.36 2.12
N GLN A 83 11.41 11.00 2.16
CA GLN A 83 12.38 11.01 1.06
C GLN A 83 13.24 9.75 1.04
N ALA A 84 13.74 9.28 2.18
CA ALA A 84 14.57 8.08 2.27
C ALA A 84 13.85 6.81 1.77
N PHE A 85 12.55 6.70 2.07
CA PHE A 85 11.71 5.62 1.55
C PHE A 85 11.60 5.57 0.01
N GLN A 86 12.03 6.63 -0.70
CA GLN A 86 12.06 6.67 -2.17
C GLN A 86 13.21 5.85 -2.81
N PHE A 87 14.33 5.59 -2.11
CA PHE A 87 15.63 5.23 -2.74
C PHE A 87 16.24 3.84 -2.43
N LEU A 88 15.45 2.90 -1.97
CA LEU A 88 15.90 1.59 -1.47
C LEU A 88 16.62 0.69 -2.54
N ILE A 89 17.97 0.62 -2.52
CA ILE A 89 18.87 -0.25 -3.34
C ILE A 89 20.16 -0.61 -2.54
N GLY A 90 20.48 -1.90 -2.34
CA GLY A 90 21.81 -2.34 -1.86
C GLY A 90 21.78 -3.51 -0.86
N ASP A 91 22.91 -4.18 -0.60
CA ASP A 91 23.01 -5.55 -0.04
C ASP A 91 23.83 -5.66 1.27
N LEU A 92 23.49 -6.69 2.08
CA LEU A 92 24.29 -7.54 3.01
C LEU A 92 24.45 -7.28 4.55
N LEU A 93 24.08 -8.36 5.32
CA LEU A 93 24.53 -8.96 6.62
C LEU A 93 23.98 -8.62 8.03
N SER A 94 23.09 -9.52 8.50
CA SER A 94 23.12 -10.44 9.69
C SER A 94 23.46 -10.01 11.13
N SER A 95 22.59 -10.43 12.06
CA SER A 95 22.78 -11.25 13.30
C SER A 95 21.87 -10.74 14.43
N ASP A 96 21.03 -11.51 15.12
CA ASP A 96 21.11 -12.68 16.03
C ASP A 96 20.81 -12.24 17.49
N SER A 97 20.43 -13.21 18.31
CA SER A 97 19.30 -13.24 19.22
C SER A 97 19.61 -12.94 20.70
N GLY A 98 18.59 -12.56 21.47
CA GLY A 98 18.71 -12.34 22.92
C GLY A 98 17.37 -12.38 23.67
N ASN A 99 17.36 -13.07 24.80
CA ASN A 99 16.24 -13.41 25.68
C ASN A 99 15.60 -12.17 26.34
N LEU A 100 14.27 -12.02 26.34
CA LEU A 100 13.56 -10.79 26.73
C LEU A 100 13.20 -10.73 28.23
N PRO A 101 13.68 -9.72 28.99
CA PRO A 101 13.01 -9.24 30.18
C PRO A 101 11.96 -8.17 29.81
N VAL A 102 11.21 -7.70 30.80
CA VAL A 102 10.13 -6.69 30.67
C VAL A 102 10.53 -5.56 29.71
N ILE A 103 9.76 -5.42 28.64
CA ILE A 103 10.07 -4.53 27.50
C ILE A 103 9.79 -3.08 27.89
N HIS A 104 10.82 -2.36 28.35
CA HIS A 104 10.85 -0.92 28.16
C HIS A 104 11.35 -0.69 26.73
N LEU A 105 10.48 -0.15 25.87
CA LEU A 105 10.88 0.25 24.53
C LEU A 105 11.67 1.56 24.63
N ASP A 106 12.87 1.56 24.06
CA ASP A 106 13.61 2.78 23.82
C ASP A 106 12.87 3.67 22.81
N THR A 107 13.14 4.97 22.84
CA THR A 107 12.61 5.92 21.86
C THR A 107 13.13 5.55 20.48
N VAL A 108 12.22 5.36 19.52
CA VAL A 108 12.60 5.09 18.13
C VAL A 108 12.92 6.39 17.42
N THR A 109 14.08 6.44 16.78
CA THR A 109 14.65 7.62 16.13
C THR A 109 14.63 7.50 14.60
N THR A 110 14.88 8.61 13.91
CA THR A 110 15.07 8.60 12.46
C THR A 110 16.24 7.71 12.03
N GLU A 111 17.30 7.60 12.82
CA GLU A 111 18.46 6.78 12.49
C GLU A 111 18.10 5.29 12.42
N ASP A 112 17.27 4.81 13.34
CA ASP A 112 16.75 3.43 13.33
C ASP A 112 16.01 3.12 12.03
N PHE A 113 15.22 4.07 11.54
CA PHE A 113 14.53 3.92 10.26
C PHE A 113 15.47 3.96 9.06
N LEU A 114 16.47 4.86 9.07
CA LEU A 114 17.45 4.92 7.98
C LEU A 114 18.27 3.63 7.89
N ASP A 115 18.62 3.05 9.04
CA ASP A 115 19.27 1.74 9.11
C ASP A 115 18.37 0.65 8.52
N VAL A 116 17.12 0.53 8.96
CA VAL A 116 16.17 -0.49 8.43
C VAL A 116 15.89 -0.28 6.93
N ILE A 117 15.75 0.97 6.49
CA ILE A 117 15.57 1.33 5.08
C ILE A 117 16.79 0.87 4.27
N SER A 118 18.00 0.93 4.81
CA SER A 118 19.18 0.43 4.09
C SER A 118 19.15 -1.09 3.84
N HIS A 119 18.36 -1.85 4.61
CA HIS A 119 18.29 -3.32 4.55
C HIS A 119 16.99 -3.90 3.95
N THR A 120 16.01 -3.06 3.62
CA THR A 120 14.71 -3.52 3.10
C THR A 120 14.77 -3.75 1.56
N LYS A 121 13.77 -4.36 0.92
CA LYS A 121 13.67 -4.42 -0.56
C LYS A 121 12.39 -3.72 -1.03
N PRO A 122 12.46 -2.83 -2.04
CA PRO A 122 11.25 -2.21 -2.57
C PRO A 122 10.46 -3.22 -3.41
N SER A 123 9.17 -3.37 -3.10
CA SER A 123 8.30 -4.36 -3.73
C SER A 123 7.70 -3.92 -5.08
N ALA A 124 7.75 -2.63 -5.43
CA ALA A 124 6.97 -2.07 -6.55
C ALA A 124 7.78 -1.31 -7.62
N LYS A 125 9.12 -1.42 -7.61
CA LYS A 125 10.01 -0.54 -8.39
C LYS A 125 9.80 -0.54 -9.92
N ASN A 126 9.35 -1.66 -10.49
CA ASN A 126 9.22 -1.83 -11.95
C ASN A 126 7.76 -1.99 -12.42
N LEU A 127 6.81 -1.59 -11.59
CA LEU A 127 5.40 -1.86 -11.82
C LEU A 127 4.64 -0.70 -12.46
N SER A 128 5.07 0.55 -12.19
CA SER A 128 4.31 1.76 -12.52
C SER A 128 3.94 1.89 -14.00
N GLN A 129 4.90 1.67 -14.91
CA GLN A 129 4.66 1.91 -16.34
C GLN A 129 3.54 1.03 -16.91
N ARG A 130 3.50 -0.26 -16.54
CA ARG A 130 2.49 -1.19 -17.02
C ARG A 130 1.09 -0.80 -16.55
N TYR A 131 0.96 -0.30 -15.32
CA TYR A 131 -0.31 0.18 -14.80
C TYR A 131 -0.75 1.49 -15.45
N VAL A 132 0.18 2.42 -15.69
CA VAL A 132 -0.09 3.69 -16.38
C VAL A 132 -0.56 3.46 -17.81
N ASP A 133 0.10 2.56 -18.55
CA ASP A 133 -0.29 2.24 -19.93
C ASP A 133 -1.67 1.57 -19.97
N TRP A 134 -1.94 0.66 -19.03
CA TRP A 134 -3.27 0.05 -18.90
C TRP A 134 -4.35 1.08 -18.54
N GLN A 135 -4.06 2.02 -17.62
CA GLN A 135 -4.99 3.10 -17.30
C GLN A 135 -5.27 3.93 -18.54
N ARG A 136 -4.27 4.37 -19.31
CA ARG A 136 -4.48 5.18 -20.52
C ARG A 136 -5.42 4.50 -21.53
N GLU A 137 -5.33 3.19 -21.67
CA GLU A 137 -6.16 2.42 -22.60
C GLU A 137 -7.60 2.21 -22.09
N PHE A 138 -7.76 1.99 -20.78
CA PHE A 138 -9.03 1.59 -20.17
C PHE A 138 -9.62 2.63 -19.21
N GLU A 139 -9.12 3.86 -19.20
CA GLU A 139 -9.62 4.90 -18.29
C GLU A 139 -11.11 5.11 -18.48
N SER A 140 -11.80 5.38 -17.38
CA SER A 140 -13.21 5.74 -17.43
C SER A 140 -13.34 7.17 -17.93
N VAL A 141 -13.97 7.35 -19.10
CA VAL A 141 -14.47 8.65 -19.56
C VAL A 141 -15.51 9.19 -18.57
#